data_AF-A0A5C9C7T8-F1
#
_entry.id   AF-A0A5C9C7T8-F1
#
_cell.length_a   1.000
_cell.length_b   1.000
_cell.length_c   1.000
_cell.angle_alpha   90.00
_cell.angle_beta   90.00
_cell.angle_gamma   90.00
#
_symmetry.space_group_name_H-M   'P 1'
#
loop_
_entity.id
_entity.type
_entity.pdbx_description
1 polymer ?
#
loop_
_entity_poly.entity_id
_entity_poly.type
_entity_poly.pdbx_seq_one_letter_code
_entity_poly.pdbx_strand_id
1 'polypeptide(L)'
;REVTEALQDERGTGYTTALKLLQIMTDKGLVQRDDSSRAHAYEAVASAETTQRQLVSDLLERAFGGSARQLVLQALSAKRASRDELAEIRRMLDEFEKKAK
;
A
#
# COMPACT_ATOMS: atom_id res chain seq x y z
N ARG A 1 5.45 13.97 15.58
CA ARG A 1 5.41 13.04 16.73
C ARG A 1 4.43 11.91 16.44
N GLU A 2 3.25 12.23 15.94
CA GLU A 2 2.21 11.29 15.48
C GLU A 2 2.73 10.10 14.65
N VAL A 3 3.52 10.35 13.59
CA VAL A 3 4.08 9.27 12.76
C VAL A 3 4.97 8.32 13.55
N THR A 4 5.78 8.84 14.46
CA THR A 4 6.65 8.01 15.31
C THR A 4 5.83 7.18 16.29
N GLU A 5 4.81 7.77 16.91
CA GLU A 5 3.94 7.06 17.87
C GLU A 5 3.21 5.91 17.18
N ALA A 6 2.60 6.16 16.01
CA ALA A 6 1.97 5.10 15.22
C ALA A 6 2.94 3.96 14.83
N LEU A 7 4.18 4.30 14.46
CA LEU A 7 5.20 3.30 14.10
C LEU A 7 5.85 2.61 15.31
N GLN A 8 5.81 3.22 16.50
CA GLN A 8 6.25 2.60 17.74
C GLN A 8 5.28 1.52 18.18
N ASP A 9 3.97 1.81 18.13
CA ASP A 9 2.92 0.88 18.54
C ASP A 9 2.89 -0.38 17.65
N GLU A 10 3.16 -0.24 16.35
CA GLU A 10 3.14 -1.38 15.43
C GLU A 10 4.47 -2.14 15.31
N ARG A 11 5.62 -1.45 15.40
CA ARG A 11 6.92 -2.00 14.99
C ARG A 11 8.08 -1.68 15.93
N GLY A 12 7.85 -0.97 17.04
CA GLY A 12 8.92 -0.53 17.95
C GLY A 12 9.93 0.42 17.31
N THR A 13 9.52 1.17 16.28
CA THR A 13 10.43 2.00 15.47
C THR A 13 10.90 3.23 16.25
N GLY A 14 12.22 3.42 16.37
CA GLY A 14 12.79 4.62 17.00
C GLY A 14 12.53 5.92 16.23
N TYR A 15 12.51 7.05 16.95
CA TYR A 15 12.25 8.39 16.40
C TYR A 15 13.14 8.76 15.20
N THR A 16 14.44 8.51 15.31
CA THR A 16 15.41 8.83 14.24
C THR A 16 15.21 7.99 12.99
N THR A 17 14.79 6.73 13.15
CA THR A 17 14.45 5.85 12.02
C THR A 17 13.21 6.35 11.28
N ALA A 18 12.15 6.71 12.01
CA ALA A 18 10.94 7.29 11.42
C ALA A 18 11.26 8.59 10.68
N LEU A 19 12.05 9.48 11.29
CA LEU A 19 12.51 10.72 10.65
C LEU A 19 13.32 10.44 9.39
N LYS A 20 14.25 9.47 9.43
CA LYS A 20 15.08 9.16 8.27
C LYS A 20 14.26 8.60 7.10
N LEU A 21 13.24 7.78 7.39
CA LEU A 21 12.31 7.30 6.37
C LEU A 21 11.54 8.45 5.73
N LEU A 22 10.99 9.38 6.52
CA LEU A 22 10.28 10.55 6.00
C LEU A 22 11.17 11.45 5.14
N GLN A 23 12.44 11.63 5.52
CA GLN A 23 13.43 12.34 4.70
C GLN A 23 13.64 11.64 3.35
N ILE A 24 13.89 10.33 3.36
CA ILE A 24 14.07 9.55 2.11
C ILE A 24 12.81 9.62 1.24
N MET A 25 11.62 9.57 1.84
CA MET A 25 10.35 9.69 1.13
C MET A 25 10.17 11.09 0.54
N THR A 26 10.62 12.13 1.24
CA THR A 26 10.63 13.52 0.73
C THR A 26 11.58 13.66 -0.45
N ASP A 27 12.81 13.14 -0.32
CA ASP A 27 13.82 13.15 -1.40
C ASP A 27 13.33 12.40 -2.65
N LYS A 28 12.50 11.37 -2.47
CA LYS A 28 11.86 10.59 -3.54
C LYS A 28 10.54 11.19 -4.05
N GLY A 29 10.07 12.31 -3.48
CA GLY A 29 8.81 12.95 -3.86
C GLY A 29 7.56 12.16 -3.50
N LEU A 30 7.63 11.25 -2.54
CA LEU A 30 6.48 10.46 -2.05
C LEU A 30 5.65 11.22 -1.02
N VAL A 31 6.31 12.11 -0.27
CA VAL A 31 5.67 13.01 0.69
C VAL A 31 6.22 14.42 0.49
N GLN A 32 5.38 15.41 0.77
CA GLN A 32 5.80 16.79 0.86
C GLN A 32 5.96 17.15 2.34
N ARG A 33 7.02 17.89 2.65
CA ARG A 33 7.24 18.45 3.99
C ARG A 33 6.77 19.89 4.00
N ASP A 34 5.94 20.23 4.98
CA ASP A 34 5.60 21.61 5.28
C ASP A 34 6.60 22.18 6.31
N ASP A 35 7.32 23.22 5.88
CA ASP A 35 8.30 23.96 6.69
C ASP A 35 7.73 25.26 7.27
N SER A 36 6.43 25.53 7.10
CA SER A 36 5.75 26.72 7.64
C SER A 36 5.75 26.79 9.17
N SER A 37 5.88 25.63 9.82
CA SER A 37 5.85 25.51 11.27
C SER A 37 7.11 24.82 11.81
N ARG A 38 7.41 25.08 13.09
CA ARG A 38 8.52 24.44 13.81
C ARG A 38 8.33 22.92 13.96
N ALA A 39 7.10 22.43 13.80
CA ALA A 39 6.82 21.00 13.67
C ALA A 39 6.82 20.63 12.18
N HIS A 40 7.68 19.69 11.80
CA HIS A 40 7.68 19.13 10.44
C HIS A 40 6.39 18.33 10.22
N ALA A 41 5.47 18.89 9.46
CA ALA A 41 4.30 18.17 8.97
C ALA A 41 4.66 17.55 7.61
N TYR A 42 4.15 16.34 7.36
CA TYR A 42 4.35 15.61 6.12
C TYR A 42 2.99 15.23 5.54
N GLU A 43 2.83 15.42 4.24
CA GLU A 43 1.62 15.08 3.50
C GLU A 43 1.96 14.13 2.34
N ALA A 44 1.09 13.16 2.08
CA ALA A 44 1.28 12.22 0.97
C ALA A 44 1.04 12.92 -0.38
N VAL A 45 1.97 12.75 -1.32
CA VAL A 45 1.84 13.34 -2.67
C VAL A 45 0.83 12.58 -3.53
N ALA A 46 0.67 11.28 -3.28
CA ALA A 46 -0.28 10.41 -3.98
C ALA A 46 -1.26 9.76 -3.01
N SER A 47 -2.46 9.45 -3.50
CA SER A 47 -3.44 8.70 -2.72
C SER A 47 -2.96 7.29 -2.41
N ALA A 48 -3.49 6.71 -1.34
CA ALA A 48 -3.23 5.32 -0.99
C ALA A 48 -3.65 4.37 -2.13
N GLU A 49 -4.77 4.65 -2.79
CA GLU A 49 -5.27 3.84 -3.92
C GLU A 49 -4.31 3.86 -5.11
N THR A 50 -3.81 5.03 -5.52
CA THR A 50 -2.83 5.13 -6.62
C THR A 50 -1.57 4.35 -6.28
N THR A 51 -1.08 4.49 -5.04
CA THR A 51 0.12 3.77 -4.57
C THR A 51 -0.10 2.27 -4.56
N GLN A 52 -1.25 1.79 -4.07
CA GLN A 52 -1.61 0.37 -4.05
C GLN A 52 -1.67 -0.22 -5.46
N ARG A 53 -2.31 0.48 -6.42
CA ARG A 53 -2.36 0.03 -7.81
C ARG A 53 -0.97 -0.09 -8.42
N GLN A 54 -0.09 0.88 -8.18
CA GLN A 54 1.28 0.84 -8.67
C GLN A 54 2.06 -0.34 -8.07
N LEU A 55 1.95 -0.57 -6.76
CA LEU A 55 2.60 -1.71 -6.09
C LEU A 55 2.11 -3.05 -6.65
N VAL A 56 0.80 -3.21 -6.88
CA VAL A 56 0.23 -4.43 -7.46
C VAL A 56 0.74 -4.63 -8.89
N SER A 57 0.79 -3.57 -9.71
CA SER A 57 1.31 -3.62 -11.07
C SER A 57 2.80 -4.02 -11.09
N ASP A 58 3.61 -3.40 -10.23
CA ASP A 58 5.04 -3.72 -10.13
C ASP A 58 5.26 -5.17 -9.68
N LEU A 59 4.48 -5.63 -8.71
CA LEU A 59 4.55 -7.00 -8.21
C LEU A 59 4.13 -8.00 -9.29
N LEU A 60 3.06 -7.72 -10.02
CA LEU A 60 2.55 -8.53 -11.11
C LEU A 60 3.63 -8.76 -12.18
N GLU A 61 4.28 -7.69 -12.62
CA GLU A 61 5.32 -7.78 -13.64
C GLU A 61 6.59 -8.46 -13.09
N ARG A 62 7.09 -8.01 -11.93
CA ARG A 62 8.43 -8.38 -11.46
C ARG A 62 8.48 -9.76 -10.80
N ALA A 63 7.42 -10.18 -10.11
CA ALA A 63 7.41 -11.43 -9.36
C ALA A 63 6.55 -12.53 -10.00
N PHE A 64 5.53 -12.14 -10.79
CA PHE A 64 4.57 -13.07 -11.39
C PHE A 64 4.63 -13.11 -12.93
N GLY A 65 5.58 -12.40 -13.55
CA GLY A 65 5.77 -12.40 -15.00
C GLY A 65 4.51 -11.99 -15.77
N GLY A 66 3.76 -11.03 -15.24
CA GLY A 66 2.51 -10.57 -15.84
C GLY A 66 1.30 -11.48 -15.58
N SER A 67 1.45 -12.59 -14.85
CA SER A 67 0.37 -13.55 -14.64
C SER A 67 -0.59 -13.14 -13.51
N ALA A 68 -1.66 -12.43 -13.87
CA ALA A 68 -2.71 -12.03 -12.91
C ALA A 68 -3.33 -13.26 -12.21
N ARG A 69 -3.48 -14.38 -12.93
CA ARG A 69 -3.97 -15.65 -12.40
C ARG A 69 -3.09 -16.18 -11.27
N GLN A 70 -1.77 -16.18 -11.45
CA GLN A 70 -0.84 -16.65 -10.42
C GLN A 70 -0.83 -15.75 -9.20
N LEU A 71 -0.87 -14.42 -9.41
CA LEU A 71 -0.96 -13.44 -8.33
C LEU A 71 -2.21 -13.67 -7.45
N VAL A 72 -3.39 -13.79 -8.07
CA VAL A 72 -4.65 -14.04 -7.34
C VAL A 72 -4.61 -15.38 -6.60
N LEU A 73 -4.10 -16.44 -7.24
CA LEU A 73 -4.00 -17.75 -6.60
C LEU A 73 -3.09 -17.73 -5.37
N GLN A 74 -1.94 -17.05 -5.45
CA GLN A 74 -1.03 -16.90 -4.31
C GLN A 74 -1.64 -16.03 -3.21
N ALA A 75 -2.32 -14.93 -3.55
CA ALA A 75 -3.00 -14.09 -2.56
C ALA A 75 -4.05 -14.87 -1.76
N LEU A 76 -4.87 -15.68 -2.43
CA LEU A 76 -5.89 -16.52 -1.80
C LEU A 76 -5.30 -17.69 -0.99
N SER A 77 -4.07 -18.12 -1.32
CA SER A 77 -3.38 -19.20 -0.61
C SER A 77 -2.60 -18.71 0.61
N ALA A 78 -2.01 -17.51 0.54
CA ALA A 78 -1.18 -16.93 1.60
C ALA A 78 -1.99 -16.58 2.86
N LYS A 79 -3.21 -16.07 2.68
CA LYS A 79 -4.19 -15.90 3.75
C LYS A 79 -5.35 -16.81 3.44
N ARG A 80 -5.62 -17.81 4.29
CA ARG A 80 -6.74 -18.75 4.10
C ARG A 80 -8.04 -17.95 4.11
N ALA A 81 -8.55 -17.63 2.92
CA ALA A 81 -9.74 -16.82 2.75
C ALA A 81 -10.94 -17.53 3.38
N SER A 82 -11.70 -16.80 4.17
CA SER A 82 -12.98 -17.27 4.70
C SER A 82 -13.98 -17.49 3.56
N ARG A 83 -15.05 -18.25 3.83
CA ARG A 83 -16.13 -18.45 2.85
C ARG A 83 -16.76 -17.12 2.43
N ASP A 84 -16.88 -16.18 3.36
CA ASP A 84 -17.48 -14.87 3.12
C ASP A 84 -16.58 -14.00 2.24
N GLU A 85 -15.27 -13.94 2.53
CA GLU A 85 -14.28 -13.26 1.68
C GLU A 85 -14.29 -13.85 0.25
N LEU A 86 -14.35 -15.19 0.11
CA LEU A 86 -14.43 -15.83 -1.21
C LEU A 86 -15.73 -15.49 -1.96
N ALA A 87 -16.86 -15.38 -1.25
CA ALA A 87 -18.13 -14.99 -1.84
C ALA A 87 -18.12 -13.52 -2.29
N GLU A 88 -17.49 -12.64 -1.52
CA GLU A 88 -17.29 -11.24 -1.88
C GLU A 88 -16.39 -11.09 -3.11
N ILE A 89 -15.27 -11.80 -3.15
CA ILE A 89 -14.35 -11.80 -4.30
C ILE A 89 -15.07 -12.26 -5.58
N ARG A 90 -15.92 -13.30 -5.49
CA ARG A 90 -16.73 -13.75 -6.64
C ARG A 90 -17.66 -12.65 -7.14
N ARG A 91 -18.39 -11.98 -6.23
CA ARG A 91 -19.26 -10.85 -6.62
C ARG A 91 -18.47 -9.72 -7.29
N MET A 92 -17.30 -9.39 -6.77
CA MET A 92 -16.43 -8.38 -7.38
C MET A 92 -16.02 -8.80 -8.80
N LEU A 93 -15.63 -10.07 -9.01
CA LEU A 93 -15.27 -10.58 -10.33
C LEU A 93 -16.44 -10.50 -11.32
N ASP A 94 -17.65 -10.86 -10.91
CA ASP A 94 -18.86 -10.76 -11.74
C ASP A 94 -19.15 -9.31 -12.15
N GLU A 95 -18.93 -8.35 -11.25
CA GLU A 95 -19.05 -6.92 -11.55
C GLU A 95 -17.98 -6.43 -12.52
N PHE A 96 -16.74 -6.91 -12.38
CA PHE A 96 -15.65 -6.60 -13.30
C PHE A 96 -15.94 -7.13 -14.72
N GLU A 97 -16.44 -8.36 -14.84
CA GLU A 97 -16.81 -8.93 -16.14
C GLU A 97 -17.93 -8.13 -16.82
N LYS A 98 -18.94 -7.69 -16.07
CA LYS A 98 -20.02 -6.83 -16.58
C LYS A 98 -19.52 -5.48 -17.09
N LYS A 99 -18.51 -4.91 -16.44
CA LYS A 99 -17.90 -3.62 -16.85
C LYS A 99 -16.92 -3.76 -18.02
N ALA A 100 -16.41 -4.97 -18.26
CA ALA A 100 -15.47 -5.28 -19.34
C ALA A 100 -16.18 -5.63 -20.68
N LYS A 101 -17.49 -5.86 -20.64
CA LYS A 101 -18.36 -5.97 -21.83
C LYS A 101 -18.86 -4.60 -22.27
#